data_AF-A0A2G9PUQ5-F1
#
_entry.id   AF-A0A2G9PUQ5-F1
#
_cell.length_a   1.000
_cell.length_b   1.000
_cell.length_c   1.000
_cell.angle_alpha   90.00
_cell.angle_beta   90.00
_cell.angle_gamma   90.00
#
_symmetry.space_group_name_H-M   'P 1'
#
loop_
_entity.id
_entity.type
_entity.pdbx_description
1 polymer ?
#
loop_
_entity_poly.entity_id
_entity_poly.type
_entity_poly.pdbx_seq_one_letter_code
_entity_poly.pdbx_strand_id
1 'polypeptide(L)' 'QLKLGKLSKLFLAANCPADALEDIKHYSSMDSVEVVQLDIKNDELGMLCKRQHNISMLGIQK' A
#
# COMPACT_ATOMS: atom_id res chain seq x y z
N GLN A 1 -9.81 6.12 1.46
CA GLN A 1 -9.38 6.19 0.04
C GLN A 1 -9.50 4.83 -0.65
N LEU A 2 -9.10 3.69 -0.05
CA LEU A 2 -9.36 2.34 -0.59
C LEU A 2 -10.83 2.06 -0.92
N LYS A 3 -11.74 2.33 0.03
CA LYS A 3 -13.19 2.14 -0.16
C LYS A 3 -13.84 3.04 -1.23
N LEU A 4 -13.10 4.03 -1.75
CA LEU A 4 -13.63 5.01 -2.71
C LEU A 4 -13.35 4.65 -4.17
N GLY A 5 -12.59 3.58 -4.45
CA GLY A 5 -12.29 3.14 -5.83
C GLY A 5 -11.47 4.12 -6.67
N LYS A 6 -10.71 5.01 -6.01
CA LYS A 6 -9.92 6.07 -6.66
C LYS A 6 -8.45 5.73 -6.83
N LEU A 7 -8.05 4.51 -6.47
CA LEU A 7 -6.66 4.08 -6.53
C LEU A 7 -6.39 3.42 -7.88
N SER A 8 -5.21 3.69 -8.44
CA SER A 8 -4.73 3.00 -9.63
C SER A 8 -3.75 1.89 -9.26
N LYS A 9 -2.85 2.16 -8.30
CA LYS A 9 -1.83 1.23 -7.83
C LYS A 9 -1.65 1.33 -6.33
N LEU A 10 -1.30 0.22 -5.72
CA LEU A 10 -1.06 0.12 -4.29
C LEU A 10 0.24 -0.65 -4.04
N PHE A 11 1.12 -0.06 -3.24
CA PHE A 11 2.40 -0.61 -2.88
C PHE A 11 2.43 -0.97 -1.40
N LEU A 12 2.93 -2.16 -1.10
CA LEU A 12 3.00 -2.72 0.24
C LEU A 12 4.45 -2.85 0.67
N ALA A 13 4.78 -2.36 1.87
CA ALA A 13 6.09 -2.62 2.47
C ALA A 13 6.23 -4.10 2.86
N ALA A 14 7.46 -4.61 2.89
CA ALA A 14 7.73 -6.01 3.23
C ALA A 14 7.31 -6.40 4.65
N ASN A 15 7.30 -5.45 5.60
CA ASN A 15 6.88 -5.70 6.99
C ASN A 15 5.42 -5.32 7.28
N CYS A 16 4.58 -5.21 6.24
CA CYS A 16 3.17 -4.89 6.44
C CYS A 16 2.51 -5.99 7.31
N PRO A 17 1.77 -5.62 8.37
CA PRO A 17 1.09 -6.60 9.21
C PRO A 17 0.04 -7.39 8.42
N ALA A 18 -0.11 -8.68 8.75
CA ALA A 18 -0.98 -9.61 8.02
C ALA A 18 -2.45 -9.15 7.97
N ASP A 19 -2.94 -8.55 9.06
CA ASP A 19 -4.30 -8.00 9.18
C ASP A 19 -4.57 -6.95 8.09
N ALA A 20 -3.62 -6.04 7.86
CA ALA A 20 -3.72 -5.03 6.81
C ALA A 20 -3.63 -5.65 5.40
N LEU A 21 -2.80 -6.67 5.21
CA LEU A 21 -2.66 -7.38 3.93
C LEU A 21 -3.97 -8.03 3.48
N GLU A 22 -4.70 -8.65 4.42
CA GLU A 22 -5.99 -9.30 4.13
C GLU A 22 -7.04 -8.27 3.72
N ASP A 23 -7.16 -7.18 4.47
CA ASP A 23 -8.05 -6.06 4.11
C ASP A 23 -7.74 -5.55 2.70
N ILE A 24 -6.47 -5.30 2.40
CA ILE A 24 -6.05 -4.74 1.11
C ILE A 24 -6.34 -5.70 -0.04
N LYS A 25 -6.07 -7.00 0.13
CA LYS A 25 -6.44 -8.01 -0.87
C LYS A 25 -7.94 -8.04 -1.10
N HIS A 26 -8.72 -7.96 -0.03
CA HIS A 26 -10.18 -7.97 -0.10
C HIS A 26 -10.70 -6.76 -0.91
N TYR A 27 -10.24 -5.55 -0.59
CA TYR A 27 -10.64 -4.33 -1.30
C TYR A 27 -10.07 -4.22 -2.72
N SER A 28 -8.84 -4.68 -2.95
CA SER A 28 -8.20 -4.70 -4.28
C SER A 28 -8.87 -5.68 -5.25
N SER A 29 -9.60 -6.67 -4.74
CA SER A 29 -10.38 -7.58 -5.59
C SER A 29 -11.66 -6.94 -6.11
N MET A 30 -12.18 -5.91 -5.42
CA MET A 30 -13.43 -5.23 -5.77
C MET A 30 -13.22 -4.09 -6.76
N ASP A 31 -12.08 -3.42 -6.67
CA ASP A 31 -11.70 -2.29 -7.51
C ASP A 31 -10.41 -2.72 -8.20
N SER A 32 -10.34 -2.79 -9.54
CA SER A 32 -9.19 -3.31 -10.30
C SER A 32 -7.91 -2.47 -10.08
N VAL A 33 -7.35 -2.59 -8.88
CA VAL A 33 -6.18 -1.87 -8.37
C VAL A 33 -5.01 -2.84 -8.39
N GLU A 34 -3.91 -2.41 -9.00
CA GLU A 34 -2.70 -3.21 -9.04
C GLU A 34 -2.01 -3.17 -7.67
N VAL A 35 -1.92 -4.32 -6.99
CA VAL A 35 -1.22 -4.45 -5.71
C VAL A 35 0.17 -5.00 -5.95
N VAL A 36 1.19 -4.22 -5.60
CA VAL A 36 2.61 -4.56 -5.73
C VAL A 36 3.22 -4.68 -4.34
N GLN A 37 3.75 -5.86 -4.03
CA GLN A 37 4.52 -6.08 -2.82
C GLN A 37 5.97 -5.66 -3.07
N LEU A 38 6.49 -4.78 -2.21
CA LEU A 38 7.86 -4.31 -2.25
C LEU A 38 8.71 -5.08 -1.25
N ASP A 39 9.99 -5.28 -1.58
CA ASP A 39 10.99 -5.90 -0.69
C ASP A 39 11.53 -4.95 0.39
N ILE A 40 11.20 -3.66 0.31
CA ILE A 40 11.67 -2.64 1.26
C ILE A 40 10.75 -2.51 2.47
N LYS A 41 11.32 -2.19 3.63
CA LYS A 41 10.58 -2.02 4.89
C LYS A 41 9.87 -0.66 4.95
N ASN A 42 8.92 -0.52 5.88
CA ASN A 42 8.13 0.70 6.06
C ASN A 42 8.94 1.97 6.35
N ASP A 43 10.09 1.83 7.03
CA ASP A 43 11.05 2.92 7.27
C ASP A 43 11.72 3.39 5.97
N GLU A 44 12.24 2.45 5.17
CA GLU A 44 12.84 2.75 3.87
C GLU A 44 11.83 3.30 2.87
N LEU A 45 10.60 2.80 2.89
CA LEU A 45 9.51 3.35 2.09
C LEU A 45 9.20 4.81 2.46
N GLY A 46 9.25 5.12 3.76
CA GLY A 46 9.15 6.48 4.29
C GLY A 46 10.25 7.40 3.78
N MET A 47 11.52 6.95 3.89
CA MET A 47 12.68 7.68 3.37
C MET A 47 12.58 7.92 1.86
N LEU A 48 12.16 6.91 1.08
CA LEU A 48 11.99 7.01 -0.37
C LEU A 48 10.91 8.05 -0.74
N CYS A 49 9.86 8.15 0.06
CA CYS A 49 8.82 9.16 -0.09
C CYS A 49 9.19 10.54 0.51
N LYS A 50 10.43 10.71 1.00
CA LYS A 50 10.90 11.89 1.73
C LYS A 50 10.00 12.26 2.92
N ARG A 51 9.43 11.25 3.58
CA ARG A 51 8.61 11.39 4.78
C ARG A 51 9.40 10.90 5.99
N GLN A 52 9.31 11.64 7.09
CA GLN A 52 9.96 11.28 8.37
C GLN A 52 9.16 10.24 9.18
N HIS A 53 8.10 9.68 8.60
CA HIS A 53 7.24 8.69 9.23
C HIS A 53 7.23 7.39 8.43
N ASN A 54 7.07 6.29 9.13
CA ASN A 54 7.06 4.95 8.54
C ASN A 54 5.78 4.78 7.70
N ILE A 55 5.96 4.39 6.44
CA ILE A 55 4.85 4.15 5.52
C ILE A 55 4.73 2.65 5.31
N SER A 56 3.68 2.03 5.83
CA SER A 56 3.43 0.59 5.60
C SER A 56 2.78 0.33 4.24
N MET A 57 2.10 1.33 3.67
CA MET A 57 1.36 1.24 2.41
C MET A 57 1.36 2.57 1.66
N LEU A 58 1.53 2.52 0.35
CA LEU A 58 1.43 3.68 -0.54
C LEU A 58 0.36 3.44 -1.60
N GLY A 59 -0.56 4.38 -1.77
CA GLY A 59 -1.57 4.33 -2.82
C GLY A 59 -1.40 5.47 -3.82
N ILE A 60 -1.34 5.14 -5.11
CA ILE A 60 -1.37 6.13 -6.20
C ILE A 60 -2.84 6.31 -6.62
N GLN A 61 -3.33 7.53 -6.54
CA GLN A 61 -4.66 7.90 -7.05
C GLN A 61 -4.60 8.10 -8.57
N LYS A 62 -5.72 7.82 -9.25
CA LYS A 62 -5.92 8.16 -10.67
C LYS A 62 -5.99 9.67 -10.88
#